data_AF-E6UB29-F1
#
_entry.id   AF-E6UB29-F1
#
_cell.length_a   1.000
_cell.length_b   1.000
_cell.length_c   1.000
_cell.angle_alpha   90.00
_cell.angle_beta   90.00
_cell.angle_gamma   90.00
#
_symmetry.space_group_name_H-M   'P 1'
#
loop_
_entity.id
_entity.type
_entity.pdbx_description
1 polymer ?
#
loop_
_entity_poly.entity_id
_entity_poly.type
_entity_poly.pdbx_seq_one_letter_code
_entity_poly.pdbx_strand_id
1 'polypeptide(L)'
;MDEIREVQVVKCDKGHLYAANEYKTCPYCKIYEKKKEEEAQRIRAVKARELHVNTRWENFRLWFDDHFGTLFSVIWTTIKIITAPLRLIAKSGYENQHGEWSRGTSYSEQHRWHR
;
A
#
# COMPACT_ATOMS: atom_id res chain seq x y z
N MET A 1 57.83 -5.58 30.58
CA MET A 1 56.75 -5.49 31.60
C MET A 1 55.58 -4.87 30.86
N ASP A 2 54.69 -5.70 30.32
CA ASP A 2 53.52 -5.21 29.61
C ASP A 2 52.51 -4.68 30.63
N GLU A 3 52.23 -3.39 30.54
CA GLU A 3 51.30 -2.69 31.42
C GLU A 3 49.89 -3.20 31.13
N ILE A 4 49.33 -4.01 32.04
CA ILE A 4 47.95 -4.51 31.93
C ILE A 4 47.02 -3.32 32.17
N ARG A 5 46.62 -2.63 31.11
CA ARG A 5 45.65 -1.53 31.18
C ARG A 5 44.27 -2.12 31.41
N GLU A 6 43.63 -1.76 32.53
CA GLU A 6 42.23 -2.11 32.78
C GLU A 6 41.33 -1.47 31.71
N VAL A 7 40.65 -2.31 30.94
CA VAL A 7 39.71 -1.86 29.90
C VAL A 7 38.31 -1.88 30.45
N GLN A 8 37.75 -0.69 30.69
CA GLN A 8 36.36 -0.56 31.11
C GLN A 8 35.45 -0.70 29.88
N VAL A 9 34.77 -1.84 29.76
CA VAL A 9 33.82 -2.12 28.67
C VAL A 9 32.43 -1.62 29.09
N VAL A 10 31.83 -0.76 28.28
CA VAL A 10 30.48 -0.23 28.46
C VAL A 10 29.59 -0.62 27.29
N LYS A 11 28.29 -0.69 27.54
CA LYS A 11 27.27 -0.98 26.53
C LYS A 11 26.52 0.31 26.18
N CYS A 12 26.42 0.63 24.90
CA CYS A 12 25.59 1.76 24.45
C CYS A 12 24.09 1.41 24.44
N ASP A 13 23.22 2.42 24.29
CA ASP A 13 21.75 2.23 24.23
C ASP A 13 21.30 1.31 23.08
N LYS A 14 22.05 1.30 21.98
CA LYS A 14 21.82 0.39 20.83
C LYS A 14 22.41 -1.01 21.05
N GLY A 15 23.01 -1.26 22.21
CA GLY A 15 23.49 -2.58 22.63
C GLY A 15 24.91 -2.94 22.24
N HIS A 16 25.69 -2.04 21.63
CA HIS A 16 27.08 -2.30 21.27
C HIS A 16 28.01 -2.18 22.48
N LEU A 17 28.94 -3.13 22.62
CA LEU A 17 30.00 -3.10 23.63
C LEU A 17 31.20 -2.33 23.07
N TYR A 18 31.74 -1.39 23.83
CA TYR A 18 32.94 -0.65 23.48
C TYR A 18 33.75 -0.24 24.71
N ALA A 19 35.03 0.05 24.50
CA ALA A 19 35.96 0.45 25.53
C ALA A 19 35.76 1.93 25.89
N ALA A 20 35.25 2.24 27.09
CA ALA A 20 34.98 3.62 27.54
C ALA A 20 36.27 4.44 27.75
N ASN A 21 37.35 3.75 28.10
CA ASN A 21 38.68 4.35 28.28
C ASN A 21 39.25 4.90 26.96
N GLU A 22 38.89 4.31 25.82
CA GLU A 22 39.35 4.74 24.49
C GLU A 22 38.37 5.68 23.79
N TYR A 23 37.06 5.48 23.98
CA TYR A 23 36.03 6.19 23.23
C TYR A 23 34.99 6.84 24.16
N LYS A 24 34.83 8.17 24.07
CA LYS A 24 33.78 8.91 24.80
C LYS A 24 32.36 8.58 24.33
N THR A 25 32.21 8.13 23.09
CA THR A 25 30.92 7.82 22.45
C THR A 25 31.01 6.52 21.68
N CYS A 26 29.94 5.73 21.62
CA CYS A 26 29.92 4.47 20.89
C CYS A 26 30.40 4.64 19.42
N PRO A 27 31.55 4.06 19.05
CA PRO A 27 32.10 4.21 17.69
C PRO A 27 31.22 3.51 16.64
N TYR A 28 30.60 2.39 17.03
CA TYR A 28 29.76 1.60 16.14
C TYR A 28 28.47 2.29 15.72
N CYS A 29 27.85 3.10 16.59
CA CYS A 29 26.65 3.85 16.24
C CYS A 29 26.93 4.88 15.13
N LYS A 30 28.07 5.57 15.20
CA LYS A 30 28.50 6.54 14.19
C LYS A 30 28.81 5.87 12.85
N ILE A 31 29.46 4.69 12.87
CA ILE A 31 29.74 3.92 11.65
C ILE A 31 28.42 3.45 11.01
N TYR A 32 27.47 2.98 11.81
CA TYR A 32 26.19 2.52 11.31
C TYR A 32 25.37 3.64 10.66
N GLU A 33 25.35 4.83 11.26
CA GLU A 33 24.68 6.00 10.70
C GLU A 33 25.31 6.43 9.37
N LYS A 34 26.65 6.50 9.31
CA LYS A 34 27.37 6.77 8.06
C LYS A 34 27.06 5.75 6.96
N LYS A 35 27.06 4.46 7.29
CA LYS A 35 26.70 3.40 6.32
C LYS A 35 25.28 3.54 5.81
N LYS A 36 24.32 3.88 6.69
CA LYS A 36 22.93 4.15 6.28
C LYS A 36 22.82 5.35 5.33
N GLU A 37 23.55 6.42 5.60
CA GLU A 37 23.58 7.60 4.74
C GLU A 37 24.21 7.28 3.37
N GLU A 38 25.34 6.56 3.35
CA GLU A 38 25.98 6.11 2.11
C GLU A 38 25.07 5.20 1.28
N GLU A 39 24.36 4.27 1.93
CA GLU A 39 23.40 3.39 1.26
C GLU A 39 22.21 4.19 0.71
N ALA A 40 21.67 5.13 1.48
CA ALA A 40 20.62 6.03 1.00
C ALA A 40 21.08 6.88 -0.20
N GLN A 41 22.33 7.37 -0.19
CA GLN A 41 22.91 8.07 -1.33
C GLN A 41 23.08 7.17 -2.55
N ARG A 42 23.53 5.92 -2.36
CA ARG A 42 23.63 4.93 -3.45
C ARG A 42 22.27 4.64 -4.06
N ILE A 43 21.24 4.41 -3.25
CA ILE A 43 19.87 4.17 -3.74
C ILE A 43 19.36 5.40 -4.51
N ARG A 44 19.58 6.62 -4.01
CA ARG A 44 19.22 7.86 -4.73
C ARG A 44 19.95 7.96 -6.06
N ALA A 45 21.24 7.63 -6.11
CA ALA A 45 22.03 7.65 -7.34
C ALA A 45 21.56 6.60 -8.35
N VAL A 46 21.22 5.38 -7.90
CA VAL A 46 20.63 4.33 -8.74
C VAL A 46 19.28 4.77 -9.29
N LYS A 47 18.37 5.25 -8.43
CA LYS A 47 17.05 5.75 -8.84
C LYS A 47 17.16 6.91 -9.83
N ALA A 48 18.13 7.80 -9.66
CA ALA A 48 18.41 8.88 -10.61
C ALA A 48 18.90 8.36 -11.97
N ARG A 49 19.71 7.30 -11.99
CA ARG A 49 20.12 6.64 -13.25
C ARG A 49 18.95 5.96 -13.94
N GLU A 50 18.09 5.26 -13.20
CA GLU A 50 16.88 4.64 -13.75
C GLU A 50 15.95 5.67 -14.39
N LEU A 51 15.73 6.81 -13.73
CA LEU A 51 15.02 7.95 -14.30
C LEU A 51 15.70 8.48 -15.58
N HIS A 52 17.02 8.51 -15.65
CA HIS A 52 17.71 9.04 -16.83
C HIS A 52 17.74 8.06 -18.03
N VAL A 53 17.65 6.75 -17.77
CA VAL A 53 17.65 5.71 -18.80
C VAL A 53 16.29 5.59 -19.50
N ASN A 54 15.21 5.87 -18.78
CA ASN A 54 13.85 5.77 -19.31
C ASN A 54 13.52 6.90 -20.30
N THR A 55 12.63 6.60 -21.24
CA THR A 55 12.12 7.61 -22.16
C THR A 55 11.30 8.67 -21.41
N ARG A 56 11.14 9.85 -22.01
CA ARG A 56 10.41 10.97 -21.40
C ARG A 56 8.98 10.60 -20.97
N TRP A 57 8.34 9.68 -21.69
CA TRP A 57 6.99 9.19 -21.39
C TRP A 57 6.97 8.18 -20.25
N GLU A 58 7.94 7.28 -20.19
CA GLU A 58 8.06 6.29 -19.10
C GLU A 58 8.35 6.98 -17.75
N ASN A 59 9.17 8.04 -17.75
CA ASN A 59 9.38 8.87 -16.56
C ASN A 59 8.10 9.57 -16.09
N PHE A 60 7.31 10.08 -17.03
CA PHE A 60 6.02 10.70 -16.71
C PHE A 60 5.05 9.68 -16.10
N ARG A 61 5.00 8.46 -16.65
CA ARG A 61 4.16 7.38 -16.13
C ARG A 61 4.58 6.95 -14.73
N LEU A 62 5.88 6.79 -14.48
CA LEU A 62 6.42 6.49 -13.15
C LEU A 62 6.09 7.59 -12.13
N TRP A 63 6.23 8.86 -12.52
CA TRP A 63 5.85 9.99 -11.66
C TRP A 63 4.34 9.99 -11.38
N PHE A 64 3.52 9.70 -12.38
CA PHE A 64 2.07 9.67 -12.24
C PHE A 64 1.61 8.53 -11.33
N ASP A 65 2.19 7.34 -11.46
CA ASP A 65 1.86 6.19 -10.62
C ASP A 65 2.27 6.43 -9.15
N ASP A 66 3.43 7.05 -8.90
CA ASP A 66 3.90 7.37 -7.53
C ASP A 66 3.00 8.43 -6.85
N HIS A 67 2.52 9.43 -7.59
CA HIS A 67 1.67 10.48 -7.02
C HIS A 67 0.18 10.16 -6.99
N PHE A 68 -0.34 9.44 -7.97
CA PHE A 68 -1.78 9.26 -8.16
C PHE A 68 -2.22 7.79 -8.05
N GLY A 69 -1.32 6.81 -8.03
CA GLY A 69 -1.69 5.39 -7.99
C GLY A 69 -2.54 5.01 -6.78
N THR A 70 -2.21 5.53 -5.60
CA THR A 70 -3.01 5.34 -4.38
C THR A 70 -4.34 6.09 -4.46
N LEU A 71 -4.34 7.33 -4.97
CA LEU A 71 -5.54 8.15 -5.12
C LEU A 71 -6.55 7.50 -6.08
N PHE A 72 -6.10 7.01 -7.23
CA PHE A 72 -6.94 6.29 -8.20
C PHE A 72 -7.51 4.99 -7.63
N SER A 73 -6.73 4.25 -6.82
CA SER A 73 -7.23 3.04 -6.15
C SER A 73 -8.37 3.36 -5.18
N VAL A 74 -8.24 4.44 -4.39
CA VAL A 74 -9.28 4.91 -3.47
C VAL A 74 -10.50 5.44 -4.22
N ILE A 75 -10.30 6.22 -5.28
CA ILE A 75 -11.40 6.71 -6.15
C ILE A 75 -12.12 5.53 -6.80
N TRP A 76 -11.41 4.52 -7.27
CA TRP A 76 -12.04 3.38 -7.95
C TRP A 76 -12.82 2.49 -6.99
N THR A 77 -12.29 2.27 -5.78
CA THR A 77 -13.00 1.54 -4.73
C THR A 77 -14.24 2.29 -4.25
N THR A 78 -14.15 3.62 -4.06
CA THR A 78 -15.33 4.45 -3.71
C THR A 78 -16.38 4.46 -4.82
N ILE A 79 -15.99 4.62 -6.09
CA ILE A 79 -16.92 4.50 -7.22
C ILE A 79 -17.61 3.13 -7.22
N LYS A 80 -16.90 2.04 -6.96
CA LYS A 80 -17.50 0.69 -6.85
C LYS A 80 -18.50 0.59 -5.70
N ILE A 81 -18.21 1.17 -4.54
CA ILE A 81 -19.12 1.17 -3.39
C ILE A 81 -20.39 1.96 -3.71
N ILE A 82 -20.27 3.12 -4.35
CA ILE A 82 -21.41 3.98 -4.72
C ILE A 82 -22.24 3.33 -5.85
N THR A 83 -21.58 2.71 -6.83
CA THR A 83 -22.26 2.07 -7.97
C THR A 83 -22.83 0.69 -7.66
N ALA A 84 -22.40 0.03 -6.57
CA ALA A 84 -22.95 -1.25 -6.13
C ALA A 84 -24.47 -1.21 -5.86
N PRO A 85 -25.01 -0.28 -5.03
CA PRO A 85 -26.46 -0.16 -4.85
C PRO A 85 -27.19 0.29 -6.12
N LEU A 86 -26.60 1.16 -6.94
CA LEU A 86 -27.17 1.55 -8.22
C LEU A 86 -27.29 0.37 -9.20
N ARG A 87 -26.30 -0.55 -9.21
CA ARG A 87 -26.38 -1.80 -9.98
C ARG A 87 -27.45 -2.73 -9.46
N LEU A 88 -27.63 -2.84 -8.14
CA LEU A 88 -28.70 -3.64 -7.55
C LEU A 88 -30.09 -3.07 -7.86
N ILE A 89 -30.25 -1.75 -7.80
CA ILE A 89 -31.49 -1.06 -8.16
C ILE A 89 -31.77 -1.22 -9.66
N ALA A 90 -30.79 -1.03 -10.54
CA ALA A 90 -30.95 -1.24 -11.98
C ALA A 90 -31.31 -2.70 -12.33
N LYS A 91 -30.74 -3.68 -11.62
CA LYS A 91 -31.04 -5.11 -11.83
C LYS A 91 -32.42 -5.49 -11.29
N SER A 92 -32.81 -4.97 -10.13
CA SER A 92 -34.16 -5.12 -9.59
C SER A 92 -35.20 -4.45 -10.48
N GLY A 93 -34.96 -3.23 -10.99
CA GLY A 93 -35.87 -2.55 -11.91
C GLY A 93 -36.06 -3.30 -13.24
N TYR A 94 -35.03 -3.99 -13.73
CA TYR A 94 -35.11 -4.84 -14.92
C TYR A 94 -35.89 -6.14 -14.67
N GLU A 95 -35.70 -6.77 -13.49
CA GLU A 95 -36.51 -7.93 -13.06
C GLU A 95 -37.98 -7.55 -12.84
N ASN A 96 -38.26 -6.35 -12.37
CA ASN A 96 -39.61 -5.86 -12.15
C ASN A 96 -40.32 -5.49 -13.48
N GLN A 97 -39.60 -5.03 -14.50
CA GLN A 97 -40.17 -4.76 -15.83
C GLN A 97 -40.47 -6.02 -16.64
N HIS A 98 -39.79 -7.15 -16.38
CA HIS A 98 -40.06 -8.43 -17.05
C HIS A 98 -40.75 -9.48 -16.17
N GLY A 99 -40.95 -9.21 -14.88
CA GLY A 99 -41.52 -10.15 -13.90
C GLY A 99 -43.04 -10.08 -13.71
N GLU A 100 -43.72 -9.06 -14.25
CA GLU A 100 -45.17 -8.88 -14.07
C GLU A 100 -46.05 -9.62 -15.09
N TRP A 101 -45.49 -10.37 -16.04
CA TRP A 101 -46.30 -11.17 -16.99
C TRP A 101 -46.61 -12.59 -16.51
N SER A 102 -46.16 -13.01 -15.32
CA SER A 102 -46.28 -14.42 -14.89
C SER A 102 -46.90 -14.65 -13.52
N ARG A 103 -47.40 -13.61 -12.82
CA ARG A 103 -48.05 -13.77 -11.51
C ARG A 103 -49.32 -12.92 -11.41
N GLY A 104 -50.37 -13.44 -12.03
CA GLY A 104 -51.71 -12.85 -11.97
C GLY A 104 -52.73 -13.72 -12.68
N THR A 105 -52.68 -15.05 -12.49
CA THR A 105 -53.86 -15.88 -12.75
C THR A 105 -54.96 -15.36 -11.83
N SER A 106 -55.92 -14.68 -12.45
CA SER A 106 -57.07 -14.11 -11.78
C SER A 106 -57.80 -15.22 -11.01
N TYR A 107 -58.11 -14.93 -9.74
CA TYR A 107 -58.92 -15.80 -8.86
C TYR A 107 -60.34 -16.07 -9.41
N SER A 108 -60.69 -15.50 -10.57
CA SER A 108 -61.95 -15.66 -11.28
C SER A 108 -62.01 -16.83 -12.29
N GLU A 109 -60.91 -17.52 -12.61
CA GLU A 109 -60.92 -18.60 -13.61
C GLU A 109 -61.12 -20.03 -13.05
N GLN A 110 -60.91 -20.25 -11.75
CA GLN A 110 -61.03 -21.60 -11.17
C GLN A 110 -62.47 -22.11 -10.95
N HIS A 111 -63.49 -21.24 -11.03
CA HIS A 111 -64.88 -21.60 -10.75
C HIS A 111 -65.78 -21.88 -11.97
N ARG A 112 -65.22 -21.90 -13.19
CA ARG A 112 -66.03 -22.09 -14.43
C ARG A 112 -66.13 -23.54 -14.92
N TRP A 113 -65.42 -24.49 -14.31
CA TRP A 113 -65.33 -25.88 -14.77
C TRP A 113 -66.16 -26.89 -13.95
N HIS A 114 -67.08 -26.43 -13.09
CA HIS A 114 -67.88 -27.29 -12.22
C HIS A 114 -69.39 -26.98 -12.24
N ARG A 115 -69.96 -26.59 -13.39
CA ARG A 115 -71.42 -26.62 -13.57
C ARG A 115 -71.81 -26.91 -15.00
#